data_AF-A0A7V6TFV9-F1
#
_entry.id   AF-A0A7V6TFV9-F1
#
_cell.length_a   1.000
_cell.length_b   1.000
_cell.length_c   1.000
_cell.angle_alpha   90.00
_cell.angle_beta   90.00
_cell.angle_gamma   90.00
#
_symmetry.space_group_name_H-M   'P 1'
#
loop_
_entity.id
_entity.type
_entity.pdbx_description
1 polymer ?
#
loop_
_entity_poly.entity_id
_entity_poly.type
_entity_poly.pdbx_seq_one_letter_code
_entity_poly.pdbx_strand_id
1 'polypeptide(L)'
;MMKTRLIIAVIALSLLFSWGCKKKADQLPDEEMASMITTFAPLPSFKEVYASLDQVQVKDIAAAVPTEIFKTKQEEVRNAFSLGLLTADAVLAAKGRDKNKLRDISAQMMSLTGLLGLESEVNRLGDEMKTMIEKSDWDGLDKALDFHKEDVESALWEAENYDNYTLMLMGGWIEAANRIAWLVDQDYSAERTKVLAQKGTFNHLHSNLKQIKSEHVVEQAAFQTALENVQELRELINSDQDGVYNKEQIKSIIELTGNIKAAFQE
;
A
#
# COMPACT_ATOMS: atom_id res chain seq x y z
N MET A 1 80.62 30.36 2.03
CA MET A 1 80.08 29.99 3.35
C MET A 1 78.58 30.24 3.32
N MET A 2 77.76 29.19 3.11
CA MET A 2 77.02 28.42 4.15
C MET A 2 76.03 29.30 4.93
N LYS A 3 74.74 29.25 4.59
CA LYS A 3 73.70 28.30 5.09
C LYS A 3 73.16 28.65 6.49
N THR A 4 71.90 29.10 6.47
CA THR A 4 70.77 28.53 7.24
C THR A 4 70.78 28.68 8.77
N ARG A 5 69.69 29.26 9.32
CA ARG A 5 68.83 28.77 10.44
C ARG A 5 68.22 29.97 11.20
N LEU A 6 66.90 30.19 11.18
CA LEU A 6 65.83 29.53 11.97
C LEU A 6 65.48 30.39 13.21
N ILE A 7 64.17 30.48 13.50
CA ILE A 7 63.52 30.81 14.80
C ILE A 7 63.12 32.28 14.98
N ILE A 8 61.88 32.67 14.65
CA ILE A 8 60.60 32.51 15.40
C ILE A 8 60.48 33.57 16.51
N ALA A 9 59.48 34.46 16.38
CA ALA A 9 58.39 34.66 17.32
C ALA A 9 57.74 36.05 17.11
N VAL A 10 56.41 36.10 17.25
CA VAL A 10 55.59 37.31 17.44
C VAL A 10 55.19 38.10 16.19
N ILE A 11 54.22 37.57 15.44
CA ILE A 11 52.97 38.29 15.10
C ILE A 11 51.88 37.19 15.07
N ALA A 12 51.39 36.72 16.21
CA ALA A 12 50.23 37.31 16.89
C ALA A 12 49.03 37.56 15.95
N LEU A 13 48.25 36.49 15.79
CA LEU A 13 46.81 36.50 16.09
C LEU A 13 45.95 37.58 15.42
N SER A 14 45.50 37.34 14.20
CA SER A 14 44.14 37.72 13.78
C SER A 14 43.79 37.15 12.40
N LEU A 15 42.57 36.61 12.32
CA LEU A 15 41.83 36.17 11.13
C LEU A 15 41.89 34.65 10.83
N LEU A 16 41.13 34.00 11.70
CA LEU A 16 40.43 32.72 11.58
C LEU A 16 39.80 32.48 10.20
N PHE A 17 39.96 31.23 9.75
CA PHE A 17 39.03 30.40 8.98
C PHE A 17 38.43 30.93 7.67
N SER A 18 39.06 30.52 6.57
CA SER A 18 38.34 30.21 5.32
C SER A 18 38.98 29.02 4.63
N TRP A 19 38.72 27.82 5.18
CA TRP A 19 38.95 26.56 4.48
C TRP A 19 37.66 26.21 3.74
N GLY A 20 37.56 26.65 2.48
CA GLY A 20 36.46 26.31 1.60
C GLY A 20 36.57 24.86 1.13
N CYS A 21 35.90 23.94 1.84
CA CYS A 21 35.56 22.63 1.30
C CYS A 21 34.52 22.80 0.19
N LYS A 22 34.93 22.68 -1.07
CA LYS A 22 33.99 22.45 -2.18
C LYS A 22 33.34 21.08 -1.99
N LYS A 23 32.12 21.05 -1.45
CA LYS A 23 31.25 19.87 -1.53
C LYS A 23 30.98 19.59 -3.01
N LYS A 24 31.28 18.35 -3.45
CA LYS A 24 30.77 17.81 -4.71
C LYS A 24 29.26 17.99 -4.71
N ALA A 25 28.74 18.66 -5.73
CA ALA A 25 27.32 18.60 -6.04
C ALA A 25 27.00 17.14 -6.36
N ASP A 26 26.00 16.58 -5.68
CA ASP A 26 25.43 15.27 -5.98
C ASP A 26 25.04 15.24 -7.45
N GLN A 27 25.74 14.42 -8.23
CA GLN A 27 25.27 14.03 -9.55
C GLN A 27 24.08 13.11 -9.32
N LEU A 28 22.89 13.55 -9.74
CA LEU A 28 21.74 12.66 -9.87
C LEU A 28 22.11 11.51 -10.82
N PRO A 29 21.63 10.27 -10.59
CA PRO A 29 21.93 9.14 -11.46
C PRO A 29 21.49 9.43 -12.90
N ASP A 30 22.28 8.98 -13.87
CA ASP A 30 21.92 9.03 -15.29
C ASP A 30 20.56 8.34 -15.53
N GLU A 31 19.79 8.82 -16.50
CA GLU A 31 18.45 8.32 -16.84
C GLU A 31 18.47 6.81 -17.20
N GLU A 32 19.61 6.33 -17.69
CA GLU A 32 19.91 4.92 -17.97
C GLU A 32 20.23 4.09 -16.70
N MET A 33 20.80 4.71 -15.66
CA MET A 33 20.98 4.09 -14.35
C MET A 33 19.67 4.04 -13.56
N ALA A 34 18.80 5.05 -13.72
CA ALA A 34 17.47 5.08 -13.12
C ALA A 34 16.55 3.98 -13.69
N SER A 35 16.69 3.64 -14.98
CA SER A 35 15.97 2.53 -15.60
C SER A 35 16.52 1.15 -15.24
N MET A 36 17.74 1.08 -14.66
CA MET A 36 18.38 -0.15 -14.16
C MET A 36 18.11 -0.44 -12.67
N ILE A 37 17.43 0.44 -11.93
CA ILE A 37 16.93 0.11 -10.58
C ILE A 37 15.65 -0.72 -10.75
N THR A 38 15.82 -2.00 -11.08
CA THR A 38 14.75 -3.01 -11.09
C THR A 38 14.51 -3.53 -9.68
N THR A 39 14.26 -2.62 -8.76
CA THR A 39 13.92 -2.98 -7.38
C THR A 39 12.43 -2.75 -7.20
N PHE A 40 11.75 -3.75 -6.63
CA PHE A 40 10.40 -3.55 -6.12
C PHE A 40 10.40 -2.35 -5.17
N ALA A 41 9.50 -1.39 -5.37
CA ALA A 41 9.39 -0.24 -4.47
C ALA A 41 8.43 -0.60 -3.33
N PRO A 42 8.76 -0.35 -2.06
CA PRO A 42 7.78 -0.44 -0.99
C PRO A 42 6.65 0.56 -1.26
N LEU A 43 5.42 0.15 -0.99
CA LEU A 43 4.24 1.04 -1.10
C LEU A 43 3.86 1.57 0.28
N PRO A 44 3.28 2.79 0.37
CA PRO A 44 2.73 3.27 1.62
C PRO A 44 1.60 2.34 2.10
N SER A 45 1.31 2.40 3.41
CA SER A 45 0.14 1.72 3.97
C SER A 45 -1.14 2.36 3.42
N PHE A 46 -2.06 1.54 2.90
CA PHE A 46 -3.37 2.04 2.46
C PHE A 46 -4.22 2.61 3.61
N LYS A 47 -3.78 2.43 4.87
CA LYS A 47 -4.38 3.07 6.05
C LYS A 47 -4.38 4.59 5.94
N GLU A 48 -3.39 5.19 5.29
CA GLU A 48 -3.34 6.65 5.09
C GLU A 48 -4.56 7.16 4.32
N VAL A 49 -5.03 6.37 3.35
CA VAL A 49 -6.25 6.67 2.58
C VAL A 49 -7.48 6.55 3.48
N TYR A 50 -7.48 5.59 4.41
CA TYR A 50 -8.55 5.41 5.38
C TYR A 50 -8.53 6.40 6.55
N ALA A 51 -7.42 7.10 6.82
CA ALA A 51 -7.38 8.18 7.82
C ALA A 51 -8.29 9.35 7.42
N SER A 52 -8.54 9.54 6.12
CA SER A 52 -9.54 10.50 5.64
C SER A 52 -10.98 10.12 6.03
N LEU A 53 -11.24 8.83 6.29
CA LEU A 53 -12.54 8.36 6.77
C LEU A 53 -12.82 8.81 8.21
N ASP A 54 -11.81 9.23 8.97
CA ASP A 54 -12.04 9.76 10.33
C ASP A 54 -12.84 11.08 10.30
N GLN A 55 -12.93 11.73 9.14
CA GLN A 55 -13.81 12.88 8.89
C GLN A 55 -15.23 12.45 8.45
N VAL A 56 -15.45 11.17 8.21
CA VAL A 56 -16.73 10.57 7.80
C VAL A 56 -17.41 9.95 9.03
N GLN A 57 -18.73 10.06 9.12
CA GLN A 57 -19.46 9.51 10.27
C GLN A 57 -19.37 7.98 10.27
N VAL A 58 -19.21 7.36 11.45
CA VAL A 58 -19.13 5.89 11.63
C VAL A 58 -20.26 5.14 10.91
N LYS A 59 -21.47 5.72 10.86
CA LYS A 59 -22.63 5.14 10.16
C LYS A 59 -22.38 4.99 8.65
N ASP A 60 -21.72 5.95 8.04
CA ASP A 60 -21.43 5.95 6.61
C ASP A 60 -20.28 4.99 6.29
N ILE A 61 -19.32 4.85 7.22
CA ILE A 61 -18.24 3.84 7.13
C ILE A 61 -18.81 2.42 7.21
N ALA A 62 -19.76 2.16 8.13
CA ALA A 62 -20.42 0.87 8.25
C ALA A 62 -21.16 0.47 6.96
N ALA A 63 -21.70 1.43 6.21
CA ALA A 63 -22.35 1.18 4.92
C ALA A 63 -21.35 0.80 3.81
N ALA A 64 -20.08 1.21 3.93
CA ALA A 64 -19.03 0.87 2.98
C ALA A 64 -18.46 -0.54 3.22
N VAL A 65 -18.66 -1.13 4.40
CA VAL A 65 -18.23 -2.50 4.70
C VAL A 65 -18.91 -3.48 3.74
N PRO A 66 -18.17 -4.34 3.01
CA PRO A 66 -18.78 -5.26 2.07
C PRO A 66 -19.74 -6.22 2.77
N THR A 67 -20.92 -6.44 2.18
CA THR A 67 -21.92 -7.36 2.71
C THR A 67 -21.44 -8.80 2.67
N GLU A 68 -20.81 -9.20 1.56
CA GLU A 68 -20.25 -10.53 1.36
C GLU A 68 -18.75 -10.55 1.68
N ILE A 69 -18.24 -11.70 2.11
CA ILE A 69 -16.80 -11.92 2.29
C ILE A 69 -16.20 -12.29 0.94
N PHE A 70 -15.09 -11.64 0.60
CA PHE A 70 -14.33 -12.00 -0.59
C PHE A 70 -13.83 -13.45 -0.50
N LYS A 71 -14.10 -14.22 -1.54
CA LYS A 71 -13.66 -15.62 -1.68
C LYS A 71 -13.02 -15.79 -3.04
N THR A 72 -12.03 -16.67 -3.09
CA THR A 72 -11.29 -17.03 -4.29
C THR A 72 -11.19 -18.54 -4.43
N LYS A 73 -10.94 -19.04 -5.64
CA LYS A 73 -10.27 -20.33 -5.82
C LYS A 73 -8.93 -20.32 -5.08
N GLN A 74 -8.66 -21.39 -4.34
CA GLN A 74 -7.46 -21.51 -3.50
C GLN A 74 -6.24 -21.81 -4.36
N GLU A 75 -5.58 -20.73 -4.80
CA GLU A 75 -4.36 -20.74 -5.61
C GLU A 75 -3.46 -19.62 -5.09
N GLU A 76 -2.14 -19.84 -5.04
CA GLU A 76 -1.17 -18.95 -4.37
C GLU A 76 -1.32 -17.47 -4.78
N VAL A 77 -1.33 -17.20 -6.09
CA VAL A 77 -1.49 -15.86 -6.69
C VAL A 77 -2.73 -15.15 -6.17
N ARG A 78 -3.84 -15.90 -6.06
CA ARG A 78 -5.10 -15.35 -5.61
C ARG A 78 -5.15 -15.19 -4.10
N ASN A 79 -4.45 -16.05 -3.37
CA ASN A 79 -4.37 -15.98 -1.92
C ASN A 79 -3.63 -14.71 -1.46
N ALA A 80 -2.53 -14.35 -2.11
CA ALA A 80 -1.80 -13.11 -1.79
C ALA A 80 -2.69 -11.87 -2.00
N PHE A 81 -3.30 -11.74 -3.17
CA PHE A 81 -4.26 -10.66 -3.46
C PHE A 81 -5.42 -10.63 -2.46
N SER A 82 -6.03 -11.79 -2.19
CA SER A 82 -7.16 -11.92 -1.27
C SER A 82 -6.78 -11.52 0.15
N LEU A 83 -5.58 -11.85 0.61
CA LEU A 83 -5.09 -11.46 1.93
C LEU A 83 -5.04 -9.94 2.05
N GLY A 84 -4.47 -9.25 1.07
CA GLY A 84 -4.41 -7.79 1.05
C GLY A 84 -5.79 -7.12 1.04
N LEU A 85 -6.70 -7.64 0.21
CA LEU A 85 -8.09 -7.18 0.14
C LEU A 85 -8.81 -7.35 1.47
N LEU A 86 -8.69 -8.52 2.10
CA LEU A 86 -9.32 -8.81 3.39
C LEU A 86 -8.74 -7.95 4.52
N THR A 87 -7.45 -7.60 4.48
CA THR A 87 -6.85 -6.64 5.41
C THR A 87 -7.50 -5.26 5.27
N ALA A 88 -7.77 -4.81 4.04
CA ALA A 88 -8.47 -3.54 3.81
C ALA A 88 -9.93 -3.59 4.32
N ASP A 89 -10.63 -4.70 4.11
CA ASP A 89 -11.97 -4.92 4.68
C ASP A 89 -11.94 -4.96 6.21
N ALA A 90 -10.91 -5.53 6.82
CA ALA A 90 -10.77 -5.58 8.27
C ALA A 90 -10.61 -4.18 8.87
N VAL A 91 -9.81 -3.30 8.24
CA VAL A 91 -9.69 -1.89 8.65
C VAL A 91 -11.04 -1.18 8.57
N LEU A 92 -11.78 -1.39 7.47
CA LEU A 92 -13.09 -0.78 7.29
C LEU A 92 -14.12 -1.29 8.31
N ALA A 93 -14.16 -2.60 8.53
CA ALA A 93 -15.03 -3.23 9.53
C ALA A 93 -14.68 -2.81 10.97
N ALA A 94 -13.39 -2.62 11.28
CA ALA A 94 -12.95 -2.09 12.57
C ALA A 94 -13.45 -0.66 12.79
N LYS A 95 -13.29 0.22 11.80
CA LYS A 95 -13.82 1.61 11.86
C LYS A 95 -15.35 1.63 11.96
N GLY A 96 -16.03 0.73 11.24
CA GLY A 96 -17.48 0.53 11.32
C GLY A 96 -17.97 -0.21 12.57
N ARG A 97 -17.07 -0.73 13.41
CA ARG A 97 -17.34 -1.54 14.61
C ARG A 97 -18.15 -2.82 14.35
N ASP A 98 -18.01 -3.41 13.16
CA ASP A 98 -18.71 -4.62 12.76
C ASP A 98 -17.98 -5.88 13.25
N LYS A 99 -18.35 -6.35 14.44
CA LYS A 99 -17.77 -7.55 15.07
C LYS A 99 -17.98 -8.82 14.25
N ASN A 100 -19.14 -8.96 13.62
CA ASN A 100 -19.46 -10.20 12.90
C ASN A 100 -18.60 -10.28 11.64
N LYS A 101 -18.53 -9.17 10.90
CA LYS A 101 -17.67 -9.06 9.73
C LYS A 101 -16.20 -9.31 10.06
N LEU A 102 -15.68 -8.73 11.14
CA LEU A 102 -14.29 -8.95 11.56
C LEU A 102 -13.99 -10.42 11.89
N ARG A 103 -14.95 -11.14 12.48
CA ARG A 103 -14.80 -12.59 12.75
C ARG A 103 -14.77 -13.40 11.46
N ASP A 104 -15.65 -13.07 10.53
CA ASP A 104 -15.72 -13.75 9.23
C ASP A 104 -14.45 -13.48 8.39
N ILE A 105 -13.96 -12.24 8.40
CA ILE A 105 -12.69 -11.86 7.75
C ILE A 105 -11.52 -12.62 8.37
N SER A 106 -11.40 -12.64 9.69
CA SER A 106 -10.33 -13.35 10.39
C SER A 106 -10.30 -14.84 10.03
N ALA A 107 -11.46 -15.50 10.01
CA ALA A 107 -11.56 -16.90 9.62
C ALA A 107 -11.15 -17.13 8.15
N GLN A 108 -11.51 -16.20 7.25
CA GLN A 108 -11.12 -16.29 5.85
C GLN A 108 -9.61 -16.07 5.66
N MET A 109 -9.00 -15.10 6.35
CA MET A 109 -7.55 -14.83 6.26
C MET A 109 -6.72 -16.06 6.68
N MET A 110 -7.10 -16.73 7.77
CA MET A 110 -6.43 -17.96 8.22
C MET A 110 -6.48 -19.10 7.18
N SER A 111 -7.49 -19.12 6.30
CA SER A 111 -7.59 -20.14 5.26
C SER A 111 -6.68 -19.91 4.05
N LEU A 112 -6.18 -18.68 3.85
CA LEU A 112 -5.38 -18.29 2.68
C LEU A 112 -3.88 -18.52 2.87
N THR A 113 -3.41 -18.51 4.12
CA THR A 113 -1.98 -18.35 4.45
C THR A 113 -1.19 -19.63 4.39
N GLY A 114 -1.86 -20.78 4.37
CA GLY A 114 -1.21 -22.09 4.26
C GLY A 114 -0.35 -22.27 3.00
N LEU A 115 -0.69 -21.56 1.92
CA LEU A 115 0.08 -21.58 0.66
C LEU A 115 1.14 -20.47 0.58
N LEU A 116 1.09 -19.49 1.48
CA LEU A 116 1.98 -18.32 1.45
C LEU A 116 3.14 -18.43 2.45
N GLY A 117 3.12 -19.43 3.35
CA GLY A 117 4.10 -19.55 4.43
C GLY A 117 3.98 -18.46 5.50
N LEU A 118 2.77 -17.90 5.66
CA LEU A 118 2.46 -16.77 6.55
C LEU A 118 1.57 -17.18 7.73
N GLU A 119 1.51 -18.48 8.06
CA GLU A 119 0.59 -18.99 9.07
C GLU A 119 0.91 -18.43 10.46
N SER A 120 2.19 -18.24 10.78
CA SER A 120 2.61 -17.69 12.07
C SER A 120 2.06 -16.28 12.29
N GLU A 121 2.26 -15.41 11.29
CA GLU A 121 1.91 -14.00 11.29
C GLU A 121 0.39 -13.84 11.33
N VAL A 122 -0.34 -14.57 10.48
CA VAL A 122 -1.80 -14.43 10.40
C VAL A 122 -2.53 -15.11 11.55
N ASN A 123 -2.01 -16.21 12.10
CA ASN A 123 -2.59 -16.79 13.32
C ASN A 123 -2.45 -15.84 14.51
N ARG A 124 -1.29 -15.18 14.65
CA ARG A 124 -1.07 -14.17 15.68
C ARG A 124 -2.06 -13.01 15.54
N LEU A 125 -2.28 -12.52 14.31
CA LEU A 125 -3.30 -11.51 14.03
C LEU A 125 -4.70 -12.00 14.44
N GLY A 126 -5.08 -13.22 14.04
CA GLY A 126 -6.40 -13.79 14.34
C GLY A 126 -6.68 -13.86 15.85
N ASP A 127 -5.72 -14.31 16.65
CA ASP A 127 -5.85 -14.40 18.11
C ASP A 127 -5.96 -13.02 18.78
N GLU A 128 -5.16 -12.04 18.34
CA GLU A 128 -5.22 -10.67 18.82
C GLU A 128 -6.55 -10.00 18.44
N MET A 129 -6.97 -10.12 17.17
CA MET A 129 -8.26 -9.61 16.68
C MET A 129 -9.41 -10.15 17.51
N LYS A 130 -9.46 -11.48 17.73
CA LYS A 130 -10.50 -12.12 18.54
C LYS A 130 -10.58 -11.49 19.93
N THR A 131 -9.45 -11.35 20.60
CA THR A 131 -9.37 -10.76 21.95
C THR A 131 -9.85 -9.31 21.98
N MET A 132 -9.44 -8.50 20.99
CA MET A 132 -9.81 -7.08 20.89
C MET A 132 -11.29 -6.89 20.54
N ILE A 133 -11.83 -7.71 19.64
CA ILE A 133 -13.26 -7.73 19.27
C ILE A 133 -14.13 -8.05 20.49
N GLU A 134 -13.74 -9.05 21.29
CA GLU A 134 -14.44 -9.42 22.52
C GLU A 134 -14.48 -8.26 23.52
N LYS A 135 -13.36 -7.54 23.68
CA LYS A 135 -13.23 -6.37 24.56
C LYS A 135 -13.80 -5.08 23.98
N SER A 136 -14.17 -5.05 22.70
CA SER A 136 -14.52 -3.83 21.96
C SER A 136 -13.38 -2.80 21.97
N ASP A 137 -12.13 -3.28 21.95
CA ASP A 137 -10.92 -2.45 21.89
C ASP A 137 -10.62 -2.07 20.43
N TRP A 138 -11.37 -1.08 19.93
CA TRP A 138 -11.29 -0.66 18.52
C TRP A 138 -9.98 0.03 18.17
N ASP A 139 -9.45 0.83 19.10
CA ASP A 139 -8.18 1.52 18.91
C ASP A 139 -7.01 0.52 18.96
N GLY A 140 -7.09 -0.49 19.83
CA GLY A 140 -6.15 -1.61 19.83
C GLY A 140 -6.22 -2.41 18.53
N LEU A 141 -7.43 -2.70 18.04
CA LEU A 141 -7.63 -3.44 16.80
C LEU A 141 -7.05 -2.72 15.58
N ASP A 142 -7.26 -1.40 15.45
CA ASP A 142 -6.70 -0.60 14.36
C ASP A 142 -5.16 -0.60 14.36
N LYS A 143 -4.54 -0.56 15.54
CA LYS A 143 -3.08 -0.65 15.68
C LYS A 143 -2.56 -2.05 15.38
N ALA A 144 -3.26 -3.09 15.84
CA ALA A 144 -2.90 -4.47 15.55
C ALA A 144 -2.94 -4.73 14.04
N LEU A 145 -4.02 -4.36 13.36
CA LEU A 145 -4.15 -4.54 11.90
C LEU A 145 -2.98 -3.90 11.13
N ASP A 146 -2.53 -2.73 11.55
CA ASP A 146 -1.39 -2.02 10.95
C ASP A 146 -0.06 -2.74 11.22
N PHE A 147 0.19 -3.10 12.47
CA PHE A 147 1.39 -3.83 12.88
C PHE A 147 1.51 -5.18 12.17
N HIS A 148 0.42 -5.94 12.09
CA HIS A 148 0.42 -7.26 11.44
C HIS A 148 0.54 -7.15 9.92
N LYS A 149 0.02 -6.08 9.31
CA LYS A 149 0.28 -5.78 7.90
C LYS A 149 1.78 -5.59 7.66
N GLU A 150 2.45 -4.78 8.49
CA GLU A 150 3.90 -4.55 8.39
C GLU A 150 4.71 -5.84 8.59
N ASP A 151 4.30 -6.69 9.53
CA ASP A 151 4.95 -7.99 9.76
C ASP A 151 4.81 -8.93 8.56
N VAL A 152 3.61 -9.03 7.97
CA VAL A 152 3.38 -9.86 6.77
C VAL A 152 4.17 -9.33 5.58
N GLU A 153 4.17 -8.00 5.39
CA GLU A 153 4.97 -7.34 4.35
C GLU A 153 6.46 -7.62 4.51
N SER A 154 6.96 -7.52 5.75
CA SER A 154 8.36 -7.79 6.08
C SER A 154 8.71 -9.25 5.86
N ALA A 155 7.85 -10.19 6.26
CA ALA A 155 8.05 -11.62 6.05
C ALA A 155 8.15 -11.97 4.55
N LEU A 156 7.26 -11.43 3.71
CA LEU A 156 7.31 -11.62 2.26
C LEU A 156 8.55 -11.00 1.64
N TRP A 157 8.94 -9.81 2.11
CA TRP A 157 10.13 -9.11 1.64
C TRP A 157 11.42 -9.85 2.00
N GLU A 158 11.57 -10.30 3.24
CA GLU A 158 12.73 -11.06 3.73
C GLU A 158 12.85 -12.43 3.07
N ALA A 159 11.72 -13.05 2.70
CA ALA A 159 11.67 -14.28 1.92
C ALA A 159 11.94 -14.05 0.42
N GLU A 160 12.22 -12.81 -0.01
CA GLU A 160 12.34 -12.40 -1.41
C GLU A 160 11.12 -12.76 -2.27
N ASN A 161 9.95 -12.92 -1.64
CA ASN A 161 8.69 -13.24 -2.30
C ASN A 161 7.99 -11.96 -2.79
N TYR A 162 8.67 -11.25 -3.69
CA TYR A 162 8.25 -9.95 -4.18
C TYR A 162 6.97 -9.97 -5.02
N ASP A 163 6.69 -11.10 -5.67
CA ASP A 163 5.48 -11.30 -6.46
C ASP A 163 4.25 -11.34 -5.55
N ASN A 164 4.25 -12.18 -4.51
CA ASN A 164 3.16 -12.22 -3.53
C ASN A 164 3.07 -10.93 -2.71
N TYR A 165 4.21 -10.31 -2.37
CA TYR A 165 4.24 -8.97 -1.77
C TYR A 165 3.47 -7.95 -2.63
N THR A 166 3.78 -7.91 -3.93
CA THR A 166 3.14 -6.98 -4.87
C THR A 166 1.65 -7.28 -5.06
N LEU A 167 1.28 -8.56 -5.19
CA LEU A 167 -0.12 -8.98 -5.33
C LEU A 167 -0.94 -8.66 -4.08
N MET A 168 -0.37 -8.87 -2.89
CA MET A 168 -1.00 -8.50 -1.62
C MET A 168 -1.23 -7.00 -1.53
N LEU A 169 -0.21 -6.19 -1.85
CA LEU A 169 -0.38 -4.74 -1.88
C LEU A 169 -1.43 -4.30 -2.89
N MET A 170 -1.47 -4.92 -4.08
CA MET A 170 -2.51 -4.68 -5.07
C MET A 170 -3.90 -4.93 -4.47
N GLY A 171 -4.13 -6.07 -3.82
CA GLY A 171 -5.40 -6.39 -3.18
C GLY A 171 -5.87 -5.32 -2.19
N GLY A 172 -4.97 -4.89 -1.30
CA GLY A 172 -5.31 -3.86 -0.31
C GLY A 172 -5.61 -2.49 -0.90
N TRP A 173 -4.81 -2.04 -1.88
CA TRP A 173 -4.99 -0.74 -2.53
C TRP A 173 -6.21 -0.69 -3.45
N ILE A 174 -6.50 -1.78 -4.14
CA ILE A 174 -7.70 -1.90 -5.00
C ILE A 174 -8.97 -1.87 -4.16
N GLU A 175 -9.00 -2.57 -3.02
CA GLU A 175 -10.15 -2.51 -2.12
C GLU A 175 -10.32 -1.13 -1.50
N ALA A 176 -9.24 -0.52 -1.01
CA ALA A 176 -9.29 0.81 -0.43
C ALA A 176 -9.82 1.85 -1.43
N ALA A 177 -9.31 1.86 -2.66
CA ALA A 177 -9.79 2.75 -3.70
C ALA A 177 -11.27 2.49 -4.04
N ASN A 178 -11.68 1.22 -4.16
CA ASN A 178 -13.07 0.85 -4.44
C ASN A 178 -14.02 1.37 -3.36
N ARG A 179 -13.72 1.13 -2.08
CA ARG A 179 -14.60 1.49 -0.96
C ARG A 179 -14.70 2.98 -0.76
N ILE A 180 -13.59 3.69 -0.91
CA ILE A 180 -13.55 5.14 -0.75
C ILE A 180 -14.26 5.81 -1.93
N ALA A 181 -14.04 5.35 -3.16
CA ALA A 181 -14.77 5.84 -4.32
C ALA A 181 -16.28 5.59 -4.18
N TRP A 182 -16.69 4.40 -3.72
CA TRP A 182 -18.10 4.08 -3.46
C TRP A 182 -18.72 5.02 -2.41
N LEU A 183 -18.02 5.24 -1.29
CA LEU A 183 -18.49 6.11 -0.22
C LEU A 183 -18.63 7.57 -0.67
N VAL A 184 -17.67 8.04 -1.48
CA VAL A 184 -17.72 9.37 -2.09
C VAL A 184 -18.87 9.46 -3.10
N ASP A 185 -19.16 8.42 -3.89
CA ASP A 185 -20.28 8.42 -4.84
C ASP A 185 -21.65 8.55 -4.14
N GLN A 186 -21.81 7.95 -2.94
CA GLN A 186 -23.06 8.03 -2.17
C GLN A 186 -23.42 9.47 -1.77
N ASP A 187 -22.42 10.30 -1.48
CA ASP A 187 -22.59 11.70 -1.08
C ASP A 187 -21.49 12.57 -1.70
N TYR A 188 -21.57 12.69 -3.03
CA TYR A 188 -20.53 13.28 -3.85
C TYR A 188 -20.27 14.76 -3.51
N SER A 189 -18.99 15.05 -3.26
CA SER A 189 -18.42 16.38 -3.39
C SER A 189 -17.03 16.32 -4.00
N ALA A 190 -16.70 17.30 -4.85
CA ALA A 190 -15.38 17.37 -5.50
C ALA A 190 -14.25 17.34 -4.46
N GLU A 191 -14.40 18.05 -3.34
CA GLU A 191 -13.38 18.10 -2.29
C GLU A 191 -13.12 16.73 -1.64
N ARG A 192 -14.17 15.94 -1.39
CA ARG A 192 -14.03 14.60 -0.79
C ARG A 192 -13.30 13.63 -1.71
N THR A 193 -13.23 13.89 -3.01
CA THR A 193 -12.52 13.05 -3.96
C THR A 193 -10.99 13.13 -3.82
N LYS A 194 -10.46 14.18 -3.18
CA LYS A 194 -8.99 14.39 -3.04
C LYS A 194 -8.25 13.26 -2.35
N VAL A 195 -8.95 12.52 -1.50
CA VAL A 195 -8.39 11.32 -0.87
C VAL A 195 -7.89 10.29 -1.90
N LEU A 196 -8.55 10.21 -3.06
CA LEU A 196 -8.20 9.25 -4.13
C LEU A 196 -6.99 9.71 -4.94
N ALA A 197 -6.45 10.92 -4.72
CA ALA A 197 -5.29 11.46 -5.43
C ALA A 197 -3.95 10.81 -5.00
N GLN A 198 -3.87 9.49 -5.17
CA GLN A 198 -2.77 8.62 -4.72
C GLN A 198 -1.82 8.29 -5.88
N LYS A 199 -1.40 9.31 -6.63
CA LYS A 199 -0.60 9.15 -7.87
C LYS A 199 0.66 8.32 -7.66
N GLY A 200 1.44 8.66 -6.62
CA GLY A 200 2.69 7.97 -6.29
C GLY A 200 2.46 6.49 -6.09
N THR A 201 1.47 6.14 -5.28
CA THR A 201 1.10 4.75 -4.99
C THR A 201 0.72 3.97 -6.26
N PHE A 202 -0.20 4.48 -7.08
CA PHE A 202 -0.64 3.76 -8.27
C PHE A 202 0.45 3.68 -9.35
N ASN A 203 1.35 4.67 -9.42
CA ASN A 203 2.52 4.62 -10.29
C ASN A 203 3.51 3.53 -9.84
N HIS A 204 3.82 3.46 -8.54
CA HIS A 204 4.70 2.42 -8.00
C HIS A 204 4.07 1.03 -8.07
N LEU A 205 2.79 0.90 -7.76
CA LEU A 205 2.05 -0.38 -7.85
C LEU A 205 2.10 -0.94 -9.28
N HIS A 206 1.77 -0.12 -10.27
CA HIS A 206 1.86 -0.52 -11.67
C HIS A 206 3.30 -0.87 -12.08
N SER A 207 4.30 -0.11 -11.60
CA SER A 207 5.72 -0.42 -11.84
C SER A 207 6.11 -1.79 -11.26
N ASN A 208 5.75 -2.07 -10.01
CA ASN A 208 6.00 -3.36 -9.36
C ASN A 208 5.32 -4.51 -10.09
N LEU A 209 4.05 -4.36 -10.49
CA LEU A 209 3.33 -5.39 -11.25
C LEU A 209 4.04 -5.72 -12.57
N LYS A 210 4.60 -4.73 -13.26
CA LYS A 210 5.39 -4.96 -14.49
C LYS A 210 6.74 -5.65 -14.25
N GLN A 211 7.24 -5.65 -13.00
CA GLN A 211 8.47 -6.35 -12.63
C GLN A 211 8.24 -7.85 -12.38
N ILE A 212 7.00 -8.28 -12.13
CA ILE A 212 6.66 -9.70 -11.99
C ILE A 212 6.98 -10.43 -13.31
N LYS A 213 7.82 -11.47 -13.23
CA LYS A 213 8.23 -12.31 -14.37
C LYS A 213 7.94 -13.80 -14.19
N SER A 214 7.52 -14.22 -13.00
CA SER A 214 7.23 -15.62 -12.73
C SER A 214 6.10 -16.13 -13.61
N GLU A 215 6.37 -17.18 -14.39
CA GLU A 215 5.43 -17.74 -15.39
C GLU A 215 4.08 -18.10 -14.76
N HIS A 216 4.10 -18.73 -13.59
CA HIS A 216 2.89 -19.13 -12.86
C HIS A 216 2.00 -17.95 -12.43
N VAL A 217 2.50 -16.71 -12.44
CA VAL A 217 1.73 -15.47 -12.22
C VAL A 217 1.34 -14.84 -13.55
N VAL A 218 2.30 -14.60 -14.44
CA VAL A 218 2.05 -13.82 -15.68
C VAL A 218 1.18 -14.56 -16.71
N GLU A 219 1.12 -15.88 -16.64
CA GLU A 219 0.23 -16.69 -17.48
C GLU A 219 -1.23 -16.74 -16.97
N GLN A 220 -1.47 -16.27 -15.74
CA GLN A 220 -2.82 -16.23 -15.19
C GLN A 220 -3.66 -15.15 -15.88
N ALA A 221 -4.80 -15.55 -16.43
CA ALA A 221 -5.77 -14.60 -17.01
C ALA A 221 -6.16 -13.51 -16.00
N ALA A 222 -6.34 -13.88 -14.73
CA ALA A 222 -6.63 -12.94 -13.65
C ALA A 222 -5.57 -11.85 -13.50
N PHE A 223 -4.29 -12.22 -13.58
CA PHE A 223 -3.18 -11.27 -13.49
C PHE A 223 -3.13 -10.34 -14.71
N GLN A 224 -3.32 -10.88 -15.91
CA GLN A 224 -3.32 -10.09 -17.15
C GLN A 224 -4.44 -9.05 -17.14
N THR A 225 -5.67 -9.47 -16.81
CA THR A 225 -6.80 -8.56 -16.65
C THR A 225 -6.53 -7.49 -15.58
N ALA A 226 -5.96 -7.88 -14.45
CA ALA A 226 -5.65 -6.92 -13.40
C ALA A 226 -4.56 -5.92 -13.80
N LEU A 227 -3.51 -6.35 -14.50
CA LEU A 227 -2.45 -5.48 -14.97
C LEU A 227 -3.00 -4.40 -15.92
N GLU A 228 -3.87 -4.78 -16.86
CA GLU A 228 -4.55 -3.86 -17.78
C GLU A 228 -5.43 -2.86 -17.02
N ASN A 229 -6.30 -3.35 -16.13
CA ASN A 229 -7.19 -2.47 -15.36
C ASN A 229 -6.42 -1.57 -14.37
N VAL A 230 -5.31 -2.03 -13.79
CA VAL A 230 -4.43 -1.19 -12.96
C VAL A 230 -3.76 -0.10 -13.79
N GLN A 231 -3.37 -0.40 -15.03
CA GLN A 231 -2.83 0.62 -15.92
C GLN A 231 -3.87 1.71 -16.20
N GLU A 232 -5.10 1.33 -16.56
CA GLU A 232 -6.20 2.28 -16.80
C GLU A 232 -6.56 3.07 -15.55
N LEU A 233 -6.63 2.41 -14.40
CA LEU A 233 -6.89 3.06 -13.12
C LEU A 233 -5.80 4.08 -12.77
N ARG A 234 -4.53 3.74 -12.99
CA ARG A 234 -3.39 4.65 -12.81
C ARG A 234 -3.51 5.88 -13.71
N GLU A 235 -3.87 5.69 -14.98
CA GLU A 235 -4.06 6.79 -15.93
C GLU A 235 -5.22 7.71 -15.50
N LEU A 236 -6.32 7.12 -15.04
CA LEU A 236 -7.46 7.84 -14.48
C LEU A 236 -7.08 8.64 -13.23
N ILE A 237 -6.38 8.02 -12.27
CA ILE A 237 -5.89 8.71 -11.05
C ILE A 237 -4.95 9.86 -11.39
N ASN A 238 -4.12 9.73 -12.43
CA ASN A 238 -3.22 10.80 -12.88
C ASN A 238 -3.92 11.92 -13.66
N SER A 239 -5.19 11.74 -14.05
CA SER A 239 -5.98 12.69 -14.84
C SER A 239 -6.81 13.68 -14.01
N ASP A 240 -6.63 13.72 -12.70
CA ASP A 240 -7.27 14.69 -11.81
C ASP A 240 -7.02 16.13 -12.23
N GLN A 241 -7.92 17.01 -11.79
CA GLN A 241 -7.75 18.44 -11.89
C GLN A 241 -7.55 18.96 -10.46
N ASP A 242 -6.34 19.41 -10.13
CA ASP A 242 -6.00 19.89 -8.77
C ASP A 242 -6.32 18.88 -7.64
N GLY A 243 -6.10 17.59 -7.92
CA GLY A 243 -6.38 16.49 -7.00
C GLY A 243 -7.85 16.09 -6.90
N VAL A 244 -8.77 16.71 -7.64
CA VAL A 244 -10.19 16.35 -7.62
C VAL A 244 -10.64 15.54 -8.84
N TYR A 245 -11.69 14.74 -8.63
CA TYR A 245 -12.32 13.88 -9.62
C TYR A 245 -13.81 14.20 -9.76
N ASN A 246 -14.33 14.15 -10.99
CA ASN A 246 -15.76 14.28 -11.28
C ASN A 246 -16.51 12.96 -11.01
N LYS A 247 -17.86 12.99 -11.05
CA LYS A 247 -18.70 11.81 -10.76
C LYS A 247 -18.43 10.65 -11.70
N GLU A 248 -18.21 10.93 -12.98
CA GLU A 248 -17.92 9.92 -13.99
C GLU A 248 -16.59 9.22 -13.69
N GLN A 249 -15.55 9.97 -13.35
CA GLN A 249 -14.26 9.43 -12.92
C GLN A 249 -14.39 8.57 -11.65
N ILE A 250 -15.18 9.00 -10.66
CA ILE A 250 -15.44 8.19 -9.45
C ILE A 250 -16.10 6.84 -9.81
N LYS A 251 -17.09 6.84 -10.70
CA LYS A 251 -17.73 5.60 -11.15
C LYS A 251 -16.76 4.70 -11.92
N SER A 252 -15.92 5.26 -12.77
CA SER A 252 -14.88 4.50 -13.47
C SER A 252 -13.86 3.89 -12.50
N ILE A 253 -13.48 4.59 -11.42
CA ILE A 253 -12.62 4.01 -10.36
C ILE A 253 -13.31 2.79 -9.74
N ILE A 254 -14.59 2.89 -9.38
CA ILE A 254 -15.37 1.77 -8.80
C ILE A 254 -15.43 0.59 -9.78
N GLU A 255 -15.67 0.85 -11.07
CA GLU A 255 -15.74 -0.17 -12.12
C GLU A 255 -14.40 -0.89 -12.31
N LEU A 256 -13.31 -0.15 -12.54
CA LEU A 256 -11.98 -0.71 -12.76
C LEU A 256 -11.51 -1.55 -11.57
N THR A 257 -11.68 -1.03 -10.36
CA THR A 257 -11.35 -1.77 -9.13
C THR A 257 -12.25 -3.00 -8.95
N GLY A 258 -13.53 -2.92 -9.33
CA GLY A 258 -14.46 -4.05 -9.36
C GLY A 258 -14.05 -5.15 -10.33
N ASN A 259 -13.61 -4.79 -11.54
CA ASN A 259 -13.13 -5.73 -12.56
C ASN A 259 -11.89 -6.50 -12.08
N ILE A 260 -10.94 -5.79 -11.46
CA ILE A 260 -9.74 -6.43 -10.87
C ILE A 260 -10.13 -7.45 -9.81
N LYS A 261 -11.04 -7.08 -8.91
CA LYS A 261 -11.54 -7.97 -7.86
C LYS A 261 -12.23 -9.20 -8.44
N ALA A 262 -13.12 -9.02 -9.42
CA ALA A 262 -13.83 -10.11 -10.07
C ALA A 262 -12.88 -11.11 -10.72
N ALA A 263 -11.84 -10.62 -11.42
CA ALA A 263 -10.82 -11.47 -12.05
C ALA A 263 -10.14 -12.41 -11.03
N PHE A 264 -9.94 -11.93 -9.80
CA PHE A 264 -9.35 -12.70 -8.71
C PHE A 264 -10.33 -13.61 -7.95
N GLN A 265 -11.64 -13.46 -8.12
CA GLN A 265 -12.66 -14.35 -7.52
C GLN A 265 -12.86 -15.65 -8.31
N GLU A 266 -12.75 -15.58 -9.64
CA GLU A 266 -13.08 -16.66 -10.58
C GLU A 266 -12.20 -17.90 -10.49
#